data_AF-A0A1A7BF92-F1
#
_entry.id   AF-A0A1A7BF92-F1
#
_cell.length_a   1.000
_cell.length_b   1.000
_cell.length_c   1.000
_cell.angle_alpha   90.00
_cell.angle_beta   90.00
_cell.angle_gamma   90.00
#
_symmetry.space_group_name_H-M   'P 1'
#
loop_
_entity.id
_entity.type
_entity.pdbx_description
1 polymer ?
#
loop_
_entity_poly.entity_id
_entity_poly.type
_entity_poly.pdbx_seq_one_letter_code
_entity_poly.pdbx_strand_id
1 'polypeptide(L)'
;MAAVSAQSTGPVSAMLADPVALDGQRSRCEAGAQPVAIIDLDPKDSLFAAPARPEKNNGLILGLAVLREAGVQIAWVSDLPVAQIGTVRTALEQAGLDPRGEDIVSLSRDPEDRKQARRVNLAANSCVIAIAGDEKADFDERFKYLRNPEAGSALEAAIGDGWFLIEPLLPVASPGQGAQEGQKAP
;
A
#
# COMPACT_ATOMS: atom_id res chain seq x y z
N MET A 1 38.32 -8.01 -11.84
CA MET A 1 37.22 -8.39 -12.74
C MET A 1 36.01 -7.57 -12.33
N ALA A 2 35.58 -6.62 -13.17
CA ALA A 2 34.38 -5.84 -12.93
C ALA A 2 33.18 -6.65 -13.43
N ALA A 3 32.21 -6.91 -12.55
CA ALA A 3 30.93 -7.46 -12.97
C ALA A 3 30.21 -6.41 -13.81
N VAL A 4 29.88 -6.75 -15.05
CA VAL A 4 28.95 -5.97 -15.88
C VAL A 4 27.57 -6.17 -15.23
N SER A 5 27.11 -5.18 -14.47
CA SER A 5 25.73 -5.13 -14.00
C SER A 5 24.82 -5.15 -15.22
N ALA A 6 24.03 -6.20 -15.38
CA ALA A 6 22.97 -6.22 -16.38
C ALA A 6 22.07 -5.02 -16.11
N GLN A 7 22.02 -4.08 -17.05
CA GLN A 7 21.13 -2.94 -16.94
C GLN A 7 19.71 -3.48 -16.98
N SER A 8 18.97 -3.30 -15.90
CA SER A 8 17.57 -3.66 -15.79
C SER A 8 16.76 -2.99 -16.91
N THR A 9 16.17 -3.78 -17.81
CA THR A 9 15.40 -3.31 -18.98
C THR A 9 13.89 -3.45 -18.82
N GLY A 10 13.42 -3.93 -17.67
CA GLY A 10 11.99 -4.13 -17.42
C GLY A 10 11.21 -2.83 -17.16
N PRO A 11 9.92 -2.95 -16.81
CA PRO A 11 9.08 -1.80 -16.52
C PRO A 11 9.63 -0.97 -15.36
N VAL A 12 9.22 0.29 -15.31
CA VAL A 12 9.57 1.18 -14.20
C VAL A 12 8.85 0.71 -12.95
N SER A 13 9.59 0.56 -11.85
CA SER A 13 9.04 0.20 -10.54
C SER A 13 8.48 1.43 -9.83
N ALA A 14 7.55 1.26 -8.90
CA ALA A 14 7.19 2.29 -7.93
C ALA A 14 8.23 2.46 -6.81
N MET A 15 9.29 1.64 -6.77
CA MET A 15 10.41 1.83 -5.84
C MET A 15 11.40 2.86 -6.38
N LEU A 16 11.95 3.68 -5.49
CA LEU A 16 13.03 4.60 -5.84
C LEU A 16 14.34 3.83 -6.07
N ALA A 17 15.14 4.32 -7.02
CA ALA A 17 16.39 3.70 -7.45
C ALA A 17 17.49 3.85 -6.39
N ASP A 18 17.56 5.02 -5.76
CA ASP A 18 18.52 5.32 -4.70
C ASP A 18 17.78 5.42 -3.34
N PRO A 19 18.23 4.67 -2.31
CA PRO A 19 17.60 4.67 -1.00
C PRO A 19 17.80 5.97 -0.20
N VAL A 20 18.68 6.86 -0.64
CA VAL A 20 19.04 8.12 0.04
C VAL A 20 18.70 9.34 -0.81
N ALA A 21 18.83 9.29 -2.13
CA ALA A 21 18.61 10.45 -3.00
C ALA A 21 17.13 10.90 -3.05
N LEU A 22 16.88 12.21 -2.97
CA LEU A 22 15.54 12.80 -3.09
C LEU A 22 15.25 13.27 -4.52
N ASP A 23 15.73 12.56 -5.54
CA ASP A 23 15.69 12.98 -6.95
C ASP A 23 14.50 12.40 -7.75
N GLY A 24 13.69 11.55 -7.12
CA GLY A 24 12.52 10.92 -7.71
C GLY A 24 12.85 9.84 -8.74
N GLN A 25 14.12 9.46 -8.90
CA GLN A 25 14.48 8.41 -9.84
C GLN A 25 13.95 7.07 -9.35
N ARG A 26 13.16 6.42 -10.21
CA ARG A 26 12.57 5.11 -9.94
C ARG A 26 13.46 4.00 -10.48
N SER A 27 13.52 2.89 -9.77
CA SER A 27 14.25 1.70 -10.22
C SER A 27 13.51 1.04 -11.39
N ARG A 28 14.18 0.11 -12.06
CA ARG A 28 13.56 -0.74 -13.08
C ARG A 28 13.50 -2.16 -12.57
N CYS A 29 12.37 -2.81 -12.83
CA CYS A 29 12.19 -4.22 -12.52
C CYS A 29 13.01 -5.11 -13.44
N GLU A 30 13.40 -6.28 -12.95
CA GLU A 30 13.90 -7.33 -13.81
C GLU A 30 12.82 -7.79 -14.80
N ALA A 31 13.25 -8.22 -15.99
CA ALA A 31 12.33 -8.74 -16.99
C ALA A 31 11.65 -10.03 -16.47
N GLY A 32 10.32 -10.06 -16.51
CA GLY A 32 9.53 -11.22 -16.07
C GLY A 32 9.32 -11.32 -14.55
N ALA A 33 9.77 -10.34 -13.76
CA ALA A 33 9.48 -10.29 -12.34
C ALA A 33 7.96 -10.16 -12.08
N GLN A 34 7.47 -10.86 -11.06
CA GLN A 34 6.05 -10.86 -10.67
C GLN A 34 5.58 -9.43 -10.33
N PRO A 35 4.58 -8.86 -11.03
CA PRO A 35 4.06 -7.55 -10.69
C PRO A 35 3.30 -7.57 -9.36
N VAL A 36 3.54 -6.56 -8.54
CA VAL A 36 2.93 -6.39 -7.21
C VAL A 36 2.42 -4.96 -7.04
N ALA A 37 1.19 -4.83 -6.53
CA ALA A 37 0.66 -3.58 -6.01
C ALA A 37 0.64 -3.64 -4.48
N ILE A 38 1.29 -2.66 -3.85
CA ILE A 38 1.31 -2.51 -2.39
C ILE A 38 0.18 -1.56 -1.99
N ILE A 39 -0.56 -1.91 -0.95
CA ILE A 39 -1.65 -1.10 -0.42
C ILE A 39 -1.47 -0.96 1.09
N ASP A 40 -1.35 0.27 1.55
CA ASP A 40 -1.31 0.59 2.98
C ASP A 40 -2.72 0.50 3.60
N LEU A 41 -2.79 -0.07 4.80
CA LEU A 41 -4.02 -0.22 5.57
C LEU A 41 -4.12 0.74 6.75
N ASP A 42 -3.00 1.32 7.19
CA ASP A 42 -2.99 2.17 8.36
C ASP A 42 -3.49 3.55 7.96
N PRO A 43 -4.56 4.07 8.59
CA PRO A 43 -4.95 5.45 8.35
C PRO A 43 -3.87 6.38 8.90
N LYS A 44 -3.69 7.53 8.25
CA LYS A 44 -2.79 8.59 8.67
C LYS A 44 -2.81 8.81 10.17
N ASP A 45 -1.62 8.89 10.76
CA ASP A 45 -1.38 9.10 12.20
C ASP A 45 -1.99 8.03 13.13
N SER A 46 -2.39 6.86 12.61
CA SER A 46 -2.98 5.78 13.40
C SER A 46 -2.58 4.39 12.88
N LEU A 47 -3.02 3.34 13.57
CA LEU A 47 -2.86 1.95 13.11
C LEU A 47 -4.19 1.42 12.60
N PHE A 48 -4.13 0.52 11.63
CA PHE A 48 -5.30 -0.18 11.13
C PHE A 48 -6.10 -0.82 12.28
N ALA A 49 -7.39 -0.54 12.29
CA ALA A 49 -8.34 -1.13 13.21
C ALA A 49 -9.42 -1.83 12.39
N ALA A 50 -9.49 -3.15 12.49
CA ALA A 50 -10.48 -3.93 11.75
C ALA A 50 -11.91 -3.51 12.14
N PRO A 51 -12.73 -3.03 11.19
CA PRO A 51 -14.10 -2.66 11.50
C PRO A 51 -14.93 -3.92 11.79
N ALA A 52 -15.85 -3.84 12.77
CA ALA A 52 -16.68 -4.98 13.16
C ALA A 52 -17.64 -5.45 12.04
N ARG A 53 -18.01 -4.54 11.13
CA ARG A 53 -18.79 -4.81 9.92
C ARG A 53 -18.21 -3.95 8.80
N PRO A 54 -17.22 -4.47 8.06
CA PRO A 54 -16.64 -3.73 6.94
C PRO A 54 -17.72 -3.45 5.87
N GLU A 55 -17.81 -2.21 5.40
CA GLU A 55 -18.66 -1.87 4.28
C GLU A 55 -18.05 -2.40 2.97
N LYS A 56 -18.89 -2.92 2.08
CA LYS A 56 -18.44 -3.40 0.76
C LYS A 56 -18.48 -2.27 -0.24
N ASN A 57 -17.35 -1.99 -0.86
CA ASN A 57 -17.26 -1.06 -1.99
C ASN A 57 -17.09 -1.83 -3.29
N ASN A 58 -18.18 -1.96 -4.06
CA ASN A 58 -18.18 -2.74 -5.31
C ASN A 58 -17.16 -2.24 -6.35
N GLY A 59 -16.91 -0.94 -6.41
CA GLY A 59 -15.92 -0.37 -7.33
C GLY A 59 -14.49 -0.81 -6.98
N LEU A 60 -14.15 -0.77 -5.69
CA LEU A 60 -12.86 -1.22 -5.18
C LEU A 60 -12.68 -2.73 -5.34
N ILE A 61 -13.71 -3.52 -5.01
CA ILE A 61 -13.71 -4.98 -5.18
C ILE A 61 -13.45 -5.34 -6.65
N LEU A 62 -14.16 -4.70 -7.58
CA LEU A 62 -13.98 -4.93 -9.01
C LEU A 62 -12.58 -4.51 -9.48
N GLY A 63 -12.09 -3.35 -9.05
CA GLY A 63 -10.76 -2.86 -9.39
C GLY A 63 -9.65 -3.83 -8.96
N LEU A 64 -9.72 -4.34 -7.73
CA LEU A 64 -8.76 -5.33 -7.22
C LEU A 64 -8.90 -6.67 -7.97
N ALA A 65 -10.11 -7.08 -8.35
CA ALA A 65 -10.32 -8.28 -9.15
C ALA A 65 -9.66 -8.14 -10.53
N VAL A 66 -9.80 -6.99 -11.20
CA VAL A 66 -9.15 -6.70 -12.49
C VAL A 66 -7.63 -6.74 -12.37
N LEU A 67 -7.05 -6.18 -11.30
CA LEU A 67 -5.61 -6.26 -11.04
C LEU A 67 -5.14 -7.72 -10.91
N ARG A 68 -5.87 -8.54 -10.13
CA ARG A 68 -5.54 -9.97 -9.97
C ARG A 68 -5.68 -10.76 -11.28
N GLU A 69 -6.71 -10.49 -12.08
CA GLU A 69 -6.87 -11.11 -13.41
C GLU A 69 -5.74 -10.72 -14.38
N ALA A 70 -5.23 -9.48 -14.27
CA ALA A 70 -4.05 -9.04 -15.01
C ALA A 70 -2.73 -9.63 -14.46
N GLY A 71 -2.80 -10.51 -13.47
CA GLY A 71 -1.65 -11.17 -12.86
C GLY A 71 -0.90 -10.31 -11.85
N VAL A 72 -1.46 -9.18 -11.41
CA VAL A 72 -0.86 -8.35 -10.35
C VAL A 72 -1.21 -8.95 -8.99
N GLN A 73 -0.18 -9.29 -8.22
CA GLN A 73 -0.33 -9.73 -6.84
C GLN A 73 -0.58 -8.51 -5.94
N ILE A 74 -1.54 -8.60 -5.03
CA ILE A 74 -1.80 -7.54 -4.05
C ILE A 74 -1.03 -7.85 -2.75
N ALA A 75 -0.41 -6.81 -2.18
CA ALA A 75 0.26 -6.86 -0.89
C ALA A 75 -0.29 -5.79 0.06
N TRP A 76 -1.01 -6.22 1.08
CA TRP A 76 -1.56 -5.37 2.14
C TRP A 76 -0.50 -5.13 3.21
N VAL A 77 -0.22 -3.88 3.54
CA VAL A 77 0.81 -3.49 4.51
C VAL A 77 0.19 -2.76 5.69
N SER A 78 0.63 -3.11 6.89
CA SER A 78 0.31 -2.39 8.12
C SER A 78 1.44 -2.56 9.14
N ASP A 79 1.56 -1.63 10.07
CA ASP A 79 2.42 -1.71 11.25
C ASP A 79 1.77 -2.46 12.43
N LEU A 80 0.60 -3.06 12.22
CA LEU A 80 0.08 -4.06 13.14
C LEU A 80 1.07 -5.22 13.34
N PRO A 81 1.12 -5.81 14.55
CA PRO A 81 1.93 -7.00 14.81
C PRO A 81 1.44 -8.21 14.01
N VAL A 82 2.35 -9.09 13.61
CA VAL A 82 2.04 -10.35 12.89
C VAL A 82 1.01 -11.24 13.61
N ALA A 83 0.92 -11.15 14.94
CA ALA A 83 -0.11 -11.83 15.73
C ALA A 83 -1.55 -11.45 15.33
N GLN A 84 -1.75 -10.30 14.68
CA GLN A 84 -3.05 -9.82 14.21
C GLN A 84 -3.40 -10.24 12.77
N ILE A 85 -2.57 -11.07 12.11
CA ILE A 85 -2.80 -11.46 10.71
C ILE A 85 -4.19 -12.07 10.46
N GLY A 86 -4.70 -12.86 11.42
CA GLY A 86 -6.04 -13.45 11.31
C GLY A 86 -7.15 -12.39 11.30
N THR A 87 -7.02 -11.36 12.14
CA THR A 87 -7.95 -10.22 12.20
C THR A 87 -7.93 -9.44 10.89
N VAL A 88 -6.75 -9.16 10.34
CA VAL A 88 -6.60 -8.44 9.06
C VAL A 88 -7.21 -9.23 7.92
N ARG A 89 -6.87 -10.53 7.79
CA ARG A 89 -7.43 -11.40 6.75
C ARG A 89 -8.96 -11.48 6.82
N THR A 90 -9.50 -11.64 8.02
CA THR A 90 -10.95 -11.67 8.23
C THR A 90 -11.61 -10.36 7.77
N ALA A 91 -11.04 -9.21 8.09
CA ALA A 91 -11.57 -7.92 7.68
C ALA A 91 -11.54 -7.75 6.15
N LEU A 92 -10.43 -8.11 5.51
CA LEU A 92 -10.28 -8.08 4.04
C LEU A 92 -11.28 -9.00 3.34
N GLU A 93 -11.47 -10.22 3.85
CA GLU A 93 -12.44 -11.18 3.31
C GLU A 93 -13.88 -10.67 3.46
N GLN A 94 -14.26 -10.20 4.66
CA GLN A 94 -15.61 -9.70 4.93
C GLN A 94 -15.95 -8.46 4.08
N ALA A 95 -14.97 -7.59 3.84
CA ALA A 95 -15.08 -6.45 2.94
C ALA A 95 -15.11 -6.85 1.44
N GLY A 96 -14.78 -8.11 1.13
CA GLY A 96 -14.67 -8.61 -0.25
C GLY A 96 -13.39 -8.16 -0.97
N LEU A 97 -12.42 -7.60 -0.25
CA LEU A 97 -11.18 -7.07 -0.82
C LEU A 97 -10.19 -8.19 -1.14
N ASP A 98 -10.08 -9.21 -0.29
CA ASP A 98 -9.32 -10.45 -0.54
C ASP A 98 -10.22 -11.67 -0.29
N PRO A 99 -11.18 -11.96 -1.19
CA PRO A 99 -12.18 -13.00 -0.97
C PRO A 99 -11.63 -14.43 -1.04
N ARG A 100 -10.41 -14.62 -1.58
CA ARG A 100 -9.75 -15.93 -1.66
C ARG A 100 -8.68 -16.13 -0.57
N GLY A 101 -8.33 -15.07 0.16
CA GLY A 101 -7.26 -15.11 1.17
C GLY A 101 -5.87 -15.34 0.58
N GLU A 102 -5.68 -15.03 -0.71
CA GLU A 102 -4.47 -15.35 -1.48
C GLU A 102 -3.49 -14.17 -1.52
N ASP A 103 -3.91 -12.99 -1.07
CA ASP A 103 -3.03 -11.84 -1.06
C ASP A 103 -1.95 -11.94 0.00
N ILE A 104 -0.86 -11.21 -0.25
CA ILE A 104 0.21 -11.02 0.71
C ILE A 104 -0.30 -10.08 1.80
N VAL A 105 -0.10 -10.47 3.05
CA VAL A 105 -0.36 -9.60 4.22
C VAL A 105 0.96 -9.42 4.96
N SER A 106 1.49 -8.19 4.91
CA SER A 106 2.81 -7.83 5.41
C SER A 106 2.70 -6.98 6.67
N LEU A 107 2.79 -7.66 7.81
CA LEU A 107 2.68 -7.08 9.15
C LEU A 107 4.04 -6.96 9.82
N SER A 108 4.13 -6.11 10.84
CA SER A 108 5.34 -5.93 11.63
C SER A 108 5.66 -7.18 12.46
N ARG A 109 6.91 -7.65 12.39
CA ARG A 109 7.42 -8.76 13.22
C ARG A 109 7.82 -8.30 14.62
N ASP A 110 8.33 -7.08 14.74
CA ASP A 110 8.85 -6.48 15.96
C ASP A 110 8.93 -4.94 15.80
N PRO A 111 9.14 -4.16 16.88
CA PRO A 111 9.14 -2.70 16.80
C PRO A 111 10.15 -2.06 15.84
N GLU A 112 11.22 -2.76 15.47
CA GLU A 112 12.24 -2.27 14.54
C GLU A 112 11.94 -2.65 13.07
N ASP A 113 10.94 -3.52 12.85
CA ASP A 113 10.47 -3.91 11.53
C ASP A 113 9.61 -2.80 10.91
N ARG A 114 10.25 -1.95 10.10
CA ARG A 114 9.63 -0.80 9.43
C ARG A 114 8.98 -1.20 8.10
N LYS A 115 7.86 -0.56 7.74
CA LYS A 115 7.21 -0.72 6.41
C LYS A 115 8.19 -0.57 5.25
N GLN A 116 9.06 0.46 5.27
CA GLN A 116 10.04 0.69 4.20
C GLN A 116 10.93 -0.55 3.98
N ALA A 117 11.43 -1.17 5.05
CA ALA A 117 12.26 -2.36 4.96
C ALA A 117 11.48 -3.55 4.39
N ARG A 118 10.22 -3.75 4.81
CA ARG A 118 9.33 -4.78 4.23
C ARG A 118 9.06 -4.54 2.74
N ARG A 119 8.86 -3.30 2.32
CA ARG A 119 8.66 -2.92 0.90
C ARG A 119 9.91 -3.20 0.06
N VAL A 120 11.09 -2.83 0.55
CA VAL A 120 12.37 -3.15 -0.11
C VAL A 120 12.59 -4.66 -0.24
N ASN A 121 12.31 -5.42 0.82
CA ASN A 121 12.43 -6.88 0.80
C ASN A 121 11.47 -7.54 -0.21
N LEU A 122 10.24 -7.01 -0.33
CA LEU A 122 9.28 -7.46 -1.33
C LEU A 122 9.77 -7.15 -2.75
N ALA A 123 10.27 -5.93 -2.98
CA ALA A 123 10.80 -5.49 -4.27
C ALA A 123 12.08 -6.23 -4.70
N ALA A 124 12.82 -6.84 -3.77
CA ALA A 124 14.00 -7.64 -4.11
C ALA A 124 13.65 -8.91 -4.91
N ASN A 125 12.40 -9.39 -4.85
CA ASN A 125 11.96 -10.62 -5.51
C ASN A 125 10.73 -10.40 -6.41
N SER A 126 10.28 -9.16 -6.57
CA SER A 126 9.07 -8.84 -7.32
C SER A 126 9.16 -7.44 -7.92
N CYS A 127 8.35 -7.18 -8.93
CA CYS A 127 8.22 -5.86 -9.53
C CYS A 127 7.10 -5.09 -8.82
N VAL A 128 7.45 -4.26 -7.85
CA VAL A 128 6.47 -3.35 -7.25
C VAL A 128 6.12 -2.28 -8.28
N ILE A 129 4.92 -2.32 -8.83
CA ILE A 129 4.46 -1.42 -9.90
C ILE A 129 3.56 -0.30 -9.39
N ALA A 130 2.98 -0.48 -8.21
CA ALA A 130 2.11 0.50 -7.58
C ALA A 130 2.25 0.46 -6.05
N ILE A 131 2.16 1.62 -5.41
CA ILE A 131 1.98 1.77 -3.96
C ILE A 131 0.80 2.71 -3.74
N ALA A 132 -0.18 2.27 -2.97
CA ALA A 132 -1.34 3.08 -2.59
C ALA A 132 -1.37 3.28 -1.07
N GLY A 133 -1.67 4.50 -0.64
CA GLY A 133 -1.75 4.90 0.77
C GLY A 133 -2.43 6.27 0.91
N ASP A 134 -2.74 6.68 2.12
CA ASP A 134 -3.44 7.94 2.38
C ASP A 134 -2.48 9.10 2.72
N GLU A 135 -1.20 8.79 2.94
CA GLU A 135 -0.16 9.78 3.10
C GLU A 135 1.11 9.51 2.27
N LYS A 136 1.86 10.57 1.98
CA LYS A 136 3.11 10.48 1.21
C LYS A 136 4.13 9.51 1.83
N ALA A 137 4.08 9.37 3.15
CA ALA A 137 4.98 8.51 3.91
C ALA A 137 4.73 7.00 3.70
N ASP A 138 3.56 6.62 3.18
CA ASP A 138 3.27 5.24 2.79
C ASP A 138 4.09 4.82 1.57
N PHE A 139 4.32 5.76 0.66
CA PHE A 139 5.13 5.55 -0.54
C PHE A 139 6.62 5.47 -0.21
N ASP A 140 7.10 6.36 0.65
CA ASP A 140 8.49 6.38 1.10
C ASP A 140 8.64 7.06 2.46
N GLU A 141 9.31 6.40 3.40
CA GLU A 141 9.45 6.90 4.77
C GLU A 141 10.19 8.23 4.88
N ARG A 142 10.98 8.62 3.86
CA ARG A 142 11.74 9.88 3.88
C ARG A 142 10.83 11.09 4.06
N PHE A 143 9.59 11.05 3.58
CA PHE A 143 8.60 12.09 3.81
C PHE A 143 8.35 12.38 5.31
N LYS A 144 8.55 11.40 6.21
CA LYS A 144 8.44 11.59 7.67
C LYS A 144 9.58 12.42 8.26
N TYR A 145 10.74 12.46 7.59
CA TYR A 145 11.98 13.01 8.13
C TYR A 145 12.46 14.28 7.43
N LEU A 146 11.75 14.74 6.39
CA LEU A 146 12.06 15.99 5.71
C LEU A 146 11.88 17.17 6.67
N ARG A 147 12.97 17.90 6.92
CA ARG A 147 12.91 19.17 7.68
C ARG A 147 12.20 20.28 6.90
N ASN A 148 12.41 20.30 5.58
CA ASN A 148 11.70 21.16 4.65
C ASN A 148 10.83 20.26 3.75
N PRO A 149 9.49 20.37 3.79
CA PRO A 149 8.60 19.60 2.92
C PRO A 149 8.93 19.75 1.42
N GLU A 150 9.39 20.94 0.98
CA GLU A 150 9.71 21.20 -0.43
C GLU A 150 10.90 20.37 -0.94
N ALA A 151 11.76 19.88 -0.03
CA ALA A 151 12.88 19.01 -0.37
C ALA A 151 12.43 17.65 -0.96
N GLY A 152 11.17 17.26 -0.76
CA GLY A 152 10.58 16.05 -1.32
C GLY A 152 9.94 16.24 -2.69
N SER A 153 9.92 17.46 -3.24
CA SER A 153 9.15 17.79 -4.45
C SER A 153 9.46 16.91 -5.66
N ALA A 154 10.72 16.50 -5.87
CA ALA A 154 11.08 15.62 -6.98
C ALA A 154 10.53 14.20 -6.80
N LEU A 155 10.36 13.72 -5.56
CA LEU A 155 9.71 12.42 -5.29
C LEU A 155 8.23 12.44 -5.71
N GLU A 156 7.58 13.59 -5.58
CA GLU A 156 6.14 13.74 -5.91
C GLU A 156 5.83 13.51 -7.38
N ALA A 157 6.83 13.51 -8.27
CA ALA A 157 6.66 13.14 -9.67
C ALA A 157 6.18 11.69 -9.87
N ALA A 158 6.33 10.81 -8.87
CA ALA A 158 5.78 9.46 -8.89
C ALA A 158 4.30 9.40 -8.49
N ILE A 159 3.72 10.47 -7.95
CA ILE A 159 2.29 10.51 -7.60
C ILE A 159 1.46 10.58 -8.88
N GLY A 160 0.52 9.64 -9.02
CA GLY A 160 -0.24 9.39 -10.26
C GLY A 160 0.48 8.50 -11.28
N ASP A 161 1.75 8.19 -11.04
CA ASP A 161 2.58 7.31 -11.89
C ASP A 161 3.39 6.36 -10.98
N GLY A 162 2.69 5.37 -10.42
CA GLY A 162 3.24 4.36 -9.51
C GLY A 162 2.94 4.60 -8.04
N TRP A 163 2.70 5.84 -7.61
CA TRP A 163 2.20 6.15 -6.26
C TRP A 163 0.79 6.73 -6.34
N PHE A 164 -0.12 6.25 -5.50
CA PHE A 164 -1.52 6.61 -5.56
C PHE A 164 -2.03 7.02 -4.17
N LEU A 165 -2.40 8.28 -4.02
CA LEU A 165 -3.09 8.75 -2.83
C LEU A 165 -4.53 8.25 -2.88
N ILE A 166 -4.94 7.55 -1.84
CA ILE A 166 -6.27 6.95 -1.68
C ILE A 166 -6.84 7.29 -0.31
N GLU A 167 -8.16 7.26 -0.19
CA GLU A 167 -8.80 7.27 1.13
C GLU A 167 -8.61 5.90 1.81
N PRO A 168 -8.62 5.82 3.15
CA PRO A 168 -8.57 4.56 3.87
C PRO A 168 -9.65 3.59 3.37
N LEU A 169 -9.23 2.37 3.01
CA LEU A 169 -10.11 1.40 2.35
C LEU A 169 -11.09 0.71 3.30
N LEU A 170 -10.77 0.71 4.60
CA LEU A 170 -11.54 0.08 5.66
C LEU A 170 -11.72 1.07 6.83
N PRO A 171 -12.44 2.19 6.62
CA PRO A 171 -12.61 3.19 7.65
C PRO A 171 -13.42 2.61 8.82
N VAL A 172 -13.00 2.91 10.04
CA VAL A 172 -13.86 2.70 11.21
C VAL A 172 -15.00 3.71 11.17
N ALA A 173 -16.24 3.23 11.32
CA ALA A 173 -17.40 4.10 11.35
C ALA A 173 -17.21 5.18 12.44
N SER A 174 -17.30 6.44 12.05
CA SER A 174 -17.27 7.54 13.02
C SER A 174 -18.50 7.43 13.93
N PRO A 175 -18.35 7.58 15.27
CA PRO A 175 -19.50 7.62 16.17
C PRO A 175 -20.32 8.88 15.86
N GLY A 176 -21.34 8.74 15.02
CA GLY A 176 -22.23 9.84 14.63
C GLY A 176 -22.99 9.68 13.31
N GLN A 177 -22.60 8.78 12.41
CA GLN A 177 -23.24 8.64 11.09
C GLN A 177 -24.47 7.70 11.04
N GLY A 178 -24.95 7.21 12.20
CA GLY A 178 -26.07 6.27 12.28
C GLY A 178 -27.44 6.89 12.59
N ALA A 179 -27.61 8.22 12.57
CA ALA A 179 -28.86 8.86 12.98
C ALA A 179 -29.31 9.97 12.02
N GLN A 180 -29.62 9.63 10.78
CA GLN A 180 -30.60 10.39 9.99
C GLN A 180 -31.47 9.43 9.16
N GLU A 181 -32.42 8.78 9.81
CA GLU A 181 -33.63 8.31 9.14
C GLU A 181 -34.79 8.39 10.13
N GLY A 182 -35.68 9.37 9.92
CA GLY A 182 -36.78 9.64 10.85
C GLY A 182 -37.46 10.99 10.62
N GLN A 183 -37.71 11.36 9.36
CA GLN A 183 -38.70 12.38 9.03
C GLN A 183 -40.06 11.92 9.60
N LYS A 184 -40.53 12.58 10.67
CA LYS A 184 -41.92 12.43 11.14
C LYS A 184 -42.63 13.77 10.98
N ALA A 185 -43.41 13.90 9.91
CA ALA A 185 -44.44 14.92 9.79
C ALA A 185 -45.75 14.39 10.40
N PRO A 186 -46.51 15.23 11.11
CA PRO A 186 -47.96 15.32 10.95
C PRO A 186 -48.34 16.44 9.98
#